data_AF-A0A923PLR1-F1
#
_entry.id   AF-A0A923PLR1-F1
#
_cell.length_a   1.000
_cell.length_b   1.000
_cell.length_c   1.000
_cell.angle_alpha   90.00
_cell.angle_beta   90.00
_cell.angle_gamma   90.00
#
_symmetry.space_group_name_H-M   'P 1'
#
loop_
_entity.id
_entity.type
_entity.pdbx_description
1 polymer ?
#
loop_
_entity_poly.entity_id
_entity_poly.type
_entity_poly.pdbx_seq_one_letter_code
_entity_poly.pdbx_strand_id
1 'polypeptide(L)'
;MGTGGQKESFRDSIGTVDAEGKRRWVFPKQPRGRYYRWRTYLSFVLLAILFGLPWLRVGGAPLVLLNVLERRFILFGLSFSPQDFHLFAILMITGVVFIALFTVVFGRIFCGWVCPQTIFMEMVFRKIEYWVEGDANAQRRLAQAPWSAEKIRKRVLKQGLFLLISAVIAHTFLAYIIGTDAVLATVRQSPLDAPLGFLAIVVFIGVFYFVFANMREQVCIAICPYGRLQGVLLDDDSINVIYDYERGEPRGKIRKGQPKKSSCTDCADCREGRESCSDQILHRMEAALERDGHRSASTTPAPAAAPTQNYTAADVLQLDTEPVRKGDCIDCGLCVQVCPTGIDIRNGIQLECINCTACIDACDEVMDKIERPRGLIRYDSESGVARQQRRIWTPRVMAYSGVLLALIALNIVLLGGRDGLDVLLLRTPGLLYQENADGSYNNLYSYQIVNKTGDELPLDFSVVKMPGAKVRFVGTAPAAQPGKITEGALFVDLPADPGPAFNGQVEISVTVEGKEVEHLYTTFVHPHKNK
;
A
#
# COMPACT_ATOMS: atom_id res chain seq x y z
N MET A 1 23.35 9.86 39.20
CA MET A 1 23.39 8.51 38.62
C MET A 1 22.31 8.42 37.55
N GLY A 2 22.68 8.59 36.29
CA GLY A 2 21.71 8.62 35.19
C GLY A 2 22.44 8.69 33.86
N THR A 3 22.90 7.56 33.36
CA THR A 3 23.54 7.43 32.04
C THR A 3 23.53 5.95 31.63
N GLY A 4 23.14 5.64 30.39
CA GLY A 4 23.49 4.38 29.72
C GLY A 4 22.35 3.41 29.44
N GLY A 5 21.82 2.72 30.46
CA GLY A 5 21.13 1.43 30.25
C GLY A 5 19.72 1.44 29.63
N GLN A 6 18.96 2.54 29.68
CA GLN A 6 17.58 2.54 29.17
C GLN A 6 17.45 2.81 27.66
N LYS A 7 18.52 3.27 26.99
CA LYS A 7 18.45 3.62 25.56
C LYS A 7 18.52 2.41 24.62
N GLU A 8 18.98 1.24 25.07
CA GLU A 8 19.08 0.06 24.19
C GLU A 8 17.86 -0.88 24.29
N SER A 9 17.18 -0.92 25.43
CA SER A 9 16.04 -1.83 25.69
C SER A 9 14.79 -1.62 24.81
N PHE A 10 14.62 -0.44 24.19
CA PHE A 10 13.40 -0.17 23.40
C PHE A 10 13.39 -0.89 22.04
N ARG A 11 14.55 -1.32 21.52
CA ARG A 11 14.65 -2.09 20.28
C ARG A 11 14.45 -3.59 20.50
N ASP A 12 14.62 -4.05 21.74
CA ASP A 12 14.56 -5.46 22.13
C ASP A 12 13.16 -5.90 22.61
N SER A 13 12.18 -4.98 22.65
CA SER A 13 10.82 -5.28 23.09
C SER A 13 9.76 -4.63 22.21
N ILE A 14 8.75 -5.42 21.84
CA ILE A 14 7.60 -4.95 21.08
C ILE A 14 6.68 -4.19 22.05
N GLY A 15 6.27 -2.97 21.72
CA GLY A 15 5.46 -2.11 22.62
C GLY A 15 4.11 -2.70 23.07
N THR A 16 3.64 -3.77 22.42
CA THR A 16 2.39 -4.49 22.74
C THR A 16 2.62 -5.81 23.47
N VAL A 17 3.84 -6.10 23.93
CA VAL A 17 4.21 -7.34 24.62
C VAL A 17 4.78 -6.98 25.99
N ASP A 18 4.37 -7.68 27.05
CA ASP A 18 4.93 -7.51 28.40
C ASP A 18 6.28 -8.24 28.55
N ALA A 19 6.92 -8.09 29.71
CA ALA A 19 8.22 -8.69 29.98
C ALA A 19 8.17 -10.24 29.95
N GLU A 20 6.99 -10.81 30.19
CA GLU A 20 6.71 -12.25 30.16
C GLU A 20 6.34 -12.78 28.76
N GLY A 21 6.32 -11.91 27.73
CA GLY A 21 5.99 -12.30 26.35
C GLY A 21 4.50 -12.37 26.04
N LYS A 22 3.62 -11.96 26.96
CA LYS A 22 2.16 -11.93 26.75
C LYS A 22 1.72 -10.62 26.10
N ARG A 23 0.66 -10.73 25.31
CA ARG A 23 0.07 -9.58 24.59
C ARG A 23 -0.61 -8.63 25.56
N ARG A 24 -0.22 -7.35 25.50
CA ARG A 24 -0.89 -6.24 26.16
C ARG A 24 -1.90 -5.60 25.20
N TRP A 25 -3.18 -5.66 25.56
CA TRP A 25 -4.23 -5.04 24.76
C TRP A 25 -4.11 -3.51 24.76
N VAL A 26 -4.05 -2.91 23.57
CA VAL A 26 -3.97 -1.46 23.42
C VAL A 26 -5.38 -0.87 23.29
N PHE A 27 -5.65 0.19 24.04
CA PHE A 27 -6.87 1.00 23.92
C PHE A 27 -6.50 2.41 23.46
N PRO A 28 -6.39 2.66 22.14
CA PRO A 28 -5.94 3.95 21.62
C PRO A 28 -6.98 5.04 21.87
N LYS A 29 -6.51 6.17 22.38
CA LYS A 29 -7.32 7.38 22.55
C LYS A 29 -7.75 7.91 21.19
N GLN A 30 -9.00 8.33 21.07
CA GLN A 30 -9.53 8.88 19.83
C GLN A 30 -8.74 10.12 19.39
N PRO A 31 -8.05 10.08 18.24
CA PRO A 31 -7.31 11.23 17.74
C PRO A 31 -8.26 12.30 17.20
N ARG A 32 -7.83 13.56 17.25
CA ARG A 32 -8.53 14.72 16.70
C ARG A 32 -7.50 15.64 16.04
N GLY A 33 -7.79 16.13 14.84
CA GLY A 33 -6.90 17.05 14.16
C GLY A 33 -7.11 17.10 12.66
N ARG A 34 -6.12 17.62 11.94
CA ARG A 34 -6.18 17.78 10.49
C ARG A 34 -5.96 16.43 9.82
N TYR A 35 -4.92 15.70 10.18
CA TYR A 35 -4.58 14.47 9.48
C TYR A 35 -5.64 13.39 9.69
N TYR A 36 -6.23 13.28 10.88
CA TYR A 36 -7.32 12.36 11.16
C TYR A 36 -8.56 12.64 10.30
N ARG A 37 -8.89 13.92 10.06
CA ARG A 37 -9.99 14.31 9.16
C ARG A 37 -9.70 13.92 7.72
N TRP A 38 -8.50 14.22 7.22
CA TRP A 38 -8.07 13.85 5.87
C TRP A 38 -8.04 12.33 5.68
N ARG A 39 -7.51 11.60 6.66
CA ARG A 39 -7.49 10.12 6.66
C ARG A 39 -8.91 9.55 6.67
N THR A 40 -9.83 10.16 7.42
CA THR A 40 -11.25 9.78 7.43
C THR A 40 -11.88 9.98 6.03
N TYR A 41 -11.65 11.13 5.38
CA TYR A 41 -12.15 11.39 4.02
C TYR A 41 -11.59 10.40 3.00
N LEU A 42 -10.25 10.23 2.97
CA LEU A 42 -9.61 9.29 2.06
C LEU A 42 -10.12 7.87 2.28
N SER A 43 -10.27 7.44 3.54
CA SER A 43 -10.80 6.12 3.87
C SER A 43 -12.24 5.94 3.40
N PHE A 44 -13.08 6.97 3.50
CA PHE A 44 -14.44 6.90 2.95
C PHE A 44 -14.44 6.73 1.44
N VAL A 45 -13.60 7.48 0.72
CA VAL A 45 -13.43 7.34 -0.74
C VAL A 45 -12.95 5.93 -1.11
N LEU A 46 -11.91 5.43 -0.43
CA LEU A 46 -11.37 4.09 -0.70
C LEU A 46 -12.36 2.98 -0.38
N LEU A 47 -13.14 3.10 0.70
CA LEU A 47 -14.20 2.14 1.03
C LEU A 47 -15.34 2.21 0.01
N ALA A 48 -15.76 3.40 -0.43
CA ALA A 48 -16.77 3.55 -1.47
C ALA A 48 -16.32 2.90 -2.79
N ILE A 49 -15.05 3.06 -3.16
CA ILE A 49 -14.45 2.38 -4.32
C ILE A 49 -14.44 0.87 -4.09
N LEU A 50 -13.93 0.37 -2.96
CA LEU A 50 -13.85 -1.06 -2.66
C LEU A 50 -15.22 -1.76 -2.67
N PHE A 51 -16.24 -1.14 -2.10
CA PHE A 51 -17.58 -1.71 -2.06
C PHE A 51 -18.36 -1.48 -3.36
N GLY A 52 -18.05 -0.44 -4.13
CA GLY A 52 -18.74 -0.08 -5.37
C GLY A 52 -18.20 -0.80 -6.61
N LEU A 53 -16.88 -0.98 -6.72
CA LEU A 53 -16.22 -1.52 -7.92
C LEU A 53 -16.78 -2.88 -8.41
N PRO A 54 -17.09 -3.88 -7.54
CA PRO A 54 -17.63 -5.16 -8.02
C PRO A 54 -18.99 -5.05 -8.72
N TRP A 55 -19.73 -3.97 -8.46
CA TRP A 55 -21.06 -3.74 -9.02
C TRP A 55 -21.03 -2.97 -10.33
N LEU A 56 -19.91 -2.29 -10.63
CA LEU A 56 -19.73 -1.60 -11.89
C LEU A 56 -19.45 -2.59 -13.01
N ARG A 57 -20.18 -2.44 -14.12
CA ARG A 57 -20.01 -3.26 -15.32
C ARG A 57 -19.71 -2.38 -16.52
N VAL A 58 -18.80 -2.82 -17.38
CA VAL A 58 -18.43 -2.18 -18.65
C VAL A 58 -18.51 -3.26 -19.72
N GLY A 59 -19.29 -3.03 -20.80
CA GLY A 59 -19.49 -4.04 -21.86
C GLY A 59 -20.11 -5.35 -21.35
N GLY A 60 -20.96 -5.30 -20.32
CA GLY A 60 -21.56 -6.48 -19.68
C GLY A 60 -20.63 -7.25 -18.73
N ALA A 61 -19.33 -6.97 -18.71
CA ALA A 61 -18.35 -7.59 -17.82
C ALA A 61 -18.16 -6.80 -16.51
N PRO A 62 -17.91 -7.47 -15.36
CA PRO A 62 -17.49 -6.79 -14.13
C PRO A 62 -16.22 -5.97 -14.34
N LEU A 63 -16.14 -4.79 -13.74
CA LEU A 63 -14.97 -3.93 -13.88
C LEU A 63 -13.70 -4.58 -13.30
N VAL A 64 -13.82 -5.35 -12.22
CA VAL A 64 -12.73 -6.16 -11.65
C VAL A 64 -13.26 -7.55 -11.30
N LEU A 65 -12.62 -8.59 -11.85
CA LEU A 65 -12.87 -9.99 -11.54
C LEU A 65 -11.54 -10.74 -11.52
N LEU A 66 -11.23 -11.39 -10.40
CA LEU A 66 -10.00 -12.15 -10.18
C LEU A 66 -10.36 -13.64 -9.99
N ASN A 67 -11.00 -14.24 -11.00
CA ASN A 67 -11.41 -15.63 -10.91
C ASN A 67 -10.24 -16.56 -11.23
N VAL A 68 -9.50 -16.92 -10.18
CA VAL A 68 -8.36 -17.85 -10.27
C VAL A 68 -8.82 -19.27 -10.64
N LEU A 69 -10.02 -19.69 -10.22
CA LEU A 69 -10.54 -21.04 -10.47
C LEU A 69 -10.82 -21.26 -11.96
N GLU A 70 -11.44 -20.28 -12.61
CA GLU A 70 -11.76 -20.33 -14.04
C GLU A 70 -10.67 -19.71 -14.92
N ARG A 71 -9.56 -19.22 -14.32
CA ARG A 71 -8.48 -18.49 -15.00
C ARG A 71 -9.00 -17.28 -15.80
N ARG A 72 -10.08 -16.65 -15.31
CA ARG A 72 -10.73 -15.51 -15.95
C ARG A 72 -10.43 -14.24 -15.15
N PHE A 73 -9.51 -13.43 -15.66
CA PHE A 73 -9.08 -12.19 -15.04
C PHE A 73 -9.63 -11.01 -15.84
N ILE A 74 -10.39 -10.13 -15.19
CA ILE A 74 -10.91 -8.91 -15.78
C ILE A 74 -10.41 -7.76 -14.92
N LEU A 75 -9.67 -6.81 -15.52
CA LEU A 75 -9.20 -5.61 -14.83
C LEU A 75 -9.61 -4.40 -15.66
N PHE A 76 -10.29 -3.44 -15.02
CA PHE A 76 -10.83 -2.25 -15.68
C PHE A 76 -11.77 -2.57 -16.85
N GLY A 77 -12.49 -3.70 -16.78
CA GLY A 77 -13.35 -4.19 -17.86
C GLY A 77 -12.61 -4.90 -18.99
N LEU A 78 -11.27 -4.96 -18.97
CA LEU A 78 -10.46 -5.65 -19.96
C LEU A 78 -10.22 -7.10 -19.53
N SER A 79 -10.57 -8.07 -20.38
CA SER A 79 -10.43 -9.50 -20.06
C SER A 79 -9.04 -10.03 -20.41
N PHE A 80 -8.17 -10.26 -19.43
CA PHE A 80 -6.83 -10.80 -19.63
C PHE A 80 -6.88 -12.30 -19.94
N SER A 81 -6.34 -12.67 -21.10
CA SER A 81 -6.19 -14.05 -21.53
C SER A 81 -4.79 -14.60 -21.19
N PRO A 82 -4.56 -15.92 -21.25
CA PRO A 82 -3.22 -16.50 -21.08
C PRO A 82 -2.18 -15.97 -22.08
N GLN A 83 -2.61 -15.51 -23.27
CA GLN A 83 -1.75 -14.89 -24.27
C GLN A 83 -1.18 -13.54 -23.77
N ASP A 84 -1.96 -12.79 -22.99
CA ASP A 84 -1.55 -11.52 -22.35
C ASP A 84 -0.67 -11.74 -21.11
N PHE A 85 -0.24 -12.98 -20.82
CA PHE A 85 0.55 -13.28 -19.62
C PHE A 85 1.87 -12.49 -19.56
N HIS A 86 2.47 -12.18 -20.72
CA HIS A 86 3.66 -11.35 -20.79
C HIS A 86 3.41 -9.90 -20.33
N LEU A 87 2.29 -9.29 -20.74
CA LEU A 87 1.86 -7.98 -20.26
C LEU A 87 1.60 -8.01 -18.75
N PHE A 88 0.93 -9.07 -18.27
CA PHE A 88 0.70 -9.27 -16.84
C PHE A 88 2.01 -9.41 -16.07
N ALA A 89 2.99 -10.16 -16.58
CA ALA A 89 4.30 -10.34 -15.96
C ALA A 89 5.09 -9.02 -15.87
N ILE A 90 5.10 -8.22 -16.95
CA ILE A 90 5.75 -6.90 -16.95
C ILE A 90 5.04 -5.94 -15.97
N LEU A 91 3.71 -5.92 -15.97
CA LEU A 91 2.92 -5.12 -15.03
C LEU A 91 3.21 -5.53 -13.57
N MET A 92 3.34 -6.83 -13.31
CA MET A 92 3.68 -7.34 -11.98
C MET A 92 5.10 -6.93 -11.56
N ILE A 93 6.10 -7.12 -12.43
CA ILE A 93 7.49 -6.77 -12.14
C ILE A 93 7.62 -5.27 -11.90
N THR A 94 7.09 -4.45 -12.81
CA THR A 94 7.11 -2.98 -12.67
C THR A 94 6.33 -2.53 -11.43
N GLY A 95 5.22 -3.19 -11.09
CA GLY A 95 4.45 -2.95 -9.87
C GLY A 95 5.25 -3.26 -8.60
N VAL A 96 5.98 -4.37 -8.56
CA VAL A 96 6.86 -4.71 -7.42
C VAL A 96 7.99 -3.68 -7.28
N VAL A 97 8.65 -3.31 -8.38
CA VAL A 97 9.69 -2.27 -8.38
C VAL A 97 9.11 -0.93 -7.94
N PHE A 98 7.91 -0.57 -8.41
CA PHE A 98 7.21 0.64 -8.02
C PHE A 98 6.96 0.67 -6.50
N ILE A 99 6.42 -0.41 -5.93
CA ILE A 99 6.14 -0.52 -4.49
C ILE A 99 7.44 -0.41 -3.68
N ALA A 100 8.52 -1.03 -4.14
CA ALA A 100 9.82 -0.97 -3.47
C ALA A 100 10.38 0.46 -3.49
N LEU A 101 10.46 1.11 -4.65
CA LEU A 101 10.95 2.48 -4.79
C LEU A 101 10.08 3.49 -4.04
N PHE A 102 8.76 3.31 -4.09
CA PHE A 102 7.81 4.13 -3.33
C PHE A 102 8.08 4.02 -1.82
N THR A 103 8.36 2.82 -1.33
CA THR A 103 8.67 2.58 0.08
C THR A 103 9.98 3.25 0.50
N VAL A 104 11.02 3.21 -0.34
CA VAL A 104 12.31 3.85 -0.05
C VAL A 104 12.13 5.38 0.11
N VAL A 105 11.27 6.00 -0.69
CA VAL A 105 11.02 7.45 -0.67
C VAL A 105 10.06 7.86 0.44
N PHE A 106 8.87 7.26 0.44
CA PHE A 106 7.72 7.69 1.24
C PHE A 106 7.51 6.82 2.49
N GLY A 107 8.46 5.94 2.76
CA GLY A 107 8.44 5.03 3.88
C GLY A 107 7.15 4.22 3.95
N ARG A 108 6.51 4.24 5.11
CA ARG A 108 5.33 3.43 5.41
C ARG A 108 4.00 4.18 5.28
N ILE A 109 3.95 5.27 4.51
CA ILE A 109 2.71 6.05 4.31
C ILE A 109 1.57 5.17 3.81
N PHE A 110 1.84 4.19 2.94
CA PHE A 110 0.84 3.22 2.48
C PHE A 110 0.17 2.47 3.66
N CYS A 111 0.97 1.95 4.60
CA CYS A 111 0.46 1.23 5.77
C CYS A 111 -0.48 2.09 6.64
N GLY A 112 -0.23 3.38 6.72
CA GLY A 112 -1.01 4.30 7.56
C GLY A 112 -2.27 4.84 6.91
N TRP A 113 -2.27 5.02 5.58
CA TRP A 113 -3.30 5.78 4.86
C TRP A 113 -4.13 4.97 3.87
N VAL A 114 -3.56 3.93 3.26
CA VAL A 114 -4.18 3.19 2.14
C VAL A 114 -4.41 1.73 2.47
N CYS A 115 -3.59 1.13 3.33
CA CYS A 115 -3.66 -0.29 3.67
C CYS A 115 -5.07 -0.70 4.14
N PRO A 116 -5.70 -1.70 3.50
CA PRO A 116 -7.05 -2.13 3.85
C PRO A 116 -7.18 -2.53 5.32
N GLN A 117 -6.17 -3.21 5.88
CA GLN A 117 -6.15 -3.60 7.28
C GLN A 117 -6.29 -2.39 8.21
N THR A 118 -5.49 -1.34 7.99
CA THR A 118 -5.54 -0.11 8.78
C THR A 118 -6.84 0.64 8.59
N ILE A 119 -7.33 0.76 7.35
CA ILE A 119 -8.58 1.47 7.06
C ILE A 119 -9.75 0.81 7.79
N PHE A 120 -9.94 -0.49 7.63
CA PHE A 120 -11.02 -1.20 8.32
C PHE A 120 -10.86 -1.09 9.83
N MET A 121 -9.67 -1.39 10.34
CA MET A 121 -9.45 -1.42 11.78
C MET A 121 -9.66 -0.04 12.44
N GLU A 122 -9.10 1.03 11.86
CA GLU A 122 -9.14 2.38 12.44
C GLU A 122 -10.41 3.17 12.11
N MET A 123 -10.90 3.09 10.87
CA MET A 123 -11.98 3.94 10.37
C MET A 123 -13.35 3.28 10.43
N VAL A 124 -13.41 1.95 10.57
CA VAL A 124 -14.67 1.21 10.71
C VAL A 124 -14.78 0.62 12.11
N PHE A 125 -14.01 -0.42 12.42
CA PHE A 125 -14.14 -1.20 13.65
C PHE A 125 -13.87 -0.34 14.90
N ARG A 126 -12.85 0.50 14.89
CA ARG A 126 -12.52 1.36 16.03
C ARG A 126 -13.50 2.52 16.24
N LYS A 127 -14.09 3.08 15.18
CA LYS A 127 -15.17 4.08 15.33
C LYS A 127 -16.40 3.46 15.99
N ILE A 128 -16.71 2.20 15.68
CA ILE A 128 -17.78 1.45 16.33
C ILE A 128 -17.47 1.22 17.81
N GLU A 129 -16.23 0.89 18.16
CA GLU A 129 -15.82 0.77 19.56
C GLU A 129 -15.97 2.11 20.31
N TYR A 130 -15.55 3.22 19.71
CA TYR A 130 -15.75 4.54 20.30
C TYR A 130 -17.22 4.89 20.48
N TRP A 131 -18.08 4.46 19.56
CA TRP A 131 -19.52 4.68 19.64
C TRP A 131 -20.20 3.82 20.71
N VAL A 132 -19.83 2.54 20.84
CA VAL A 132 -20.47 1.59 21.77
C VAL A 132 -19.87 1.63 23.18
N GLU A 133 -18.54 1.64 23.28
CA GLU A 133 -17.80 1.49 24.55
C GLU A 133 -17.17 2.80 25.04
N GLY A 134 -17.12 3.85 24.21
CA GLY A 134 -16.52 5.15 24.52
C GLY A 134 -15.02 5.23 24.21
N ASP A 135 -14.36 6.32 24.63
CA ASP A 135 -12.93 6.55 24.43
C ASP A 135 -12.06 5.64 25.33
N ALA A 136 -10.73 5.65 25.15
CA ALA A 136 -9.78 4.75 25.79
C ALA A 136 -9.97 4.54 27.30
N ASN A 137 -10.25 5.60 28.07
CA ASN A 137 -10.48 5.49 29.51
C ASN A 137 -11.79 4.76 29.85
N ALA A 138 -12.86 4.98 29.07
CA ALA A 138 -14.12 4.27 29.25
C ALA A 138 -13.97 2.78 28.90
N GLN A 139 -13.23 2.47 27.83
CA GLN A 139 -12.94 1.09 27.42
C GLN A 139 -12.12 0.33 28.47
N ARG A 140 -11.07 0.95 29.03
CA ARG A 140 -10.26 0.37 30.13
C ARG A 140 -11.12 0.09 31.37
N ARG A 141 -11.95 1.05 31.78
CA ARG A 141 -12.89 0.89 32.91
C ARG A 141 -13.88 -0.24 32.65
N LEU A 142 -14.47 -0.30 31.46
CA LEU A 142 -15.42 -1.35 31.08
C LEU A 142 -14.77 -2.74 31.00
N ALA A 143 -13.49 -2.82 30.58
CA ALA A 143 -12.73 -4.06 30.57
C ALA A 143 -12.53 -4.60 31.99
N GLN A 144 -12.15 -3.73 32.93
CA GLN A 144 -11.88 -4.09 34.33
C GLN A 144 -13.14 -4.25 35.19
N ALA A 145 -14.27 -3.66 34.80
CA ALA A 145 -15.52 -3.77 35.53
C ALA A 145 -16.05 -5.22 35.58
N PRO A 146 -16.80 -5.61 36.64
CA PRO A 146 -17.47 -6.91 36.70
C PRO A 146 -18.51 -7.08 35.58
N TRP A 147 -18.93 -8.31 35.33
CA TRP A 147 -19.96 -8.63 34.34
C TRP A 147 -21.34 -8.10 34.79
N SER A 148 -21.67 -6.88 34.35
CA SER A 148 -22.98 -6.26 34.52
C SER A 148 -23.85 -6.41 33.26
N ALA A 149 -25.17 -6.25 33.40
CA ALA A 149 -26.08 -6.24 32.26
C ALA A 149 -25.69 -5.18 31.20
N GLU A 150 -25.22 -4.01 31.64
CA GLU A 150 -24.72 -2.96 30.73
C GLU A 150 -23.46 -3.42 29.97
N LYS A 151 -22.50 -4.05 30.67
CA LYS A 151 -21.29 -4.59 30.04
C LYS A 151 -21.64 -5.67 29.02
N ILE A 152 -22.53 -6.59 29.36
CA ILE A 152 -23.00 -7.65 28.44
C ILE A 152 -23.63 -7.02 27.19
N ARG A 153 -24.56 -6.07 27.36
CA ARG A 153 -25.21 -5.38 26.24
C ARG A 153 -24.20 -4.69 25.32
N LYS A 154 -23.24 -3.94 25.87
CA LYS A 154 -22.19 -3.27 25.07
C LYS A 154 -21.31 -4.26 24.33
N ARG A 155 -20.90 -5.36 24.98
CA ARG A 155 -20.05 -6.39 24.36
C ARG A 155 -20.80 -7.14 23.26
N VAL A 156 -22.04 -7.55 23.49
CA VAL A 156 -22.88 -8.22 22.49
C VAL A 156 -23.16 -7.29 21.31
N LEU A 157 -23.52 -6.03 21.56
CA LEU A 157 -23.74 -5.04 20.49
C LEU A 157 -22.48 -4.86 19.64
N LYS A 158 -21.31 -4.69 20.28
CA LYS A 158 -20.04 -4.58 19.55
C LYS A 158 -19.78 -5.82 18.68
N GLN A 159 -19.85 -7.02 19.27
CA GLN A 159 -19.55 -8.25 18.53
C GLN A 159 -20.57 -8.52 17.42
N GLY A 160 -21.84 -8.20 17.63
CA GLY A 160 -22.88 -8.28 16.60
C GLY A 160 -22.59 -7.34 15.42
N LEU A 161 -22.20 -6.09 15.69
CA LEU A 161 -21.79 -5.14 14.63
C LEU A 161 -20.53 -5.59 13.91
N PHE A 162 -19.55 -6.14 14.64
CA PHE A 162 -18.31 -6.65 14.05
C PHE A 162 -18.60 -7.82 13.12
N LEU A 163 -19.44 -8.77 13.54
CA LEU A 163 -19.83 -9.90 12.72
C LEU A 163 -20.60 -9.45 11.47
N LEU A 164 -21.54 -8.52 11.61
CA LEU A 164 -22.31 -7.97 10.48
C LEU A 164 -21.40 -7.31 9.43
N ILE A 165 -20.46 -6.48 9.88
CA ILE A 165 -19.54 -5.79 8.96
C ILE A 165 -18.56 -6.77 8.34
N SER A 166 -18.03 -7.72 9.11
CA SER A 166 -17.21 -8.80 8.56
C SER A 166 -17.98 -9.62 7.53
N ALA A 167 -19.30 -9.79 7.69
CA ALA A 167 -20.14 -10.40 6.65
C ALA A 167 -20.17 -9.56 5.37
N VAL A 168 -20.41 -8.25 5.46
CA VAL A 168 -20.38 -7.36 4.29
C VAL A 168 -19.03 -7.38 3.58
N ILE A 169 -17.93 -7.34 4.35
CA ILE A 169 -16.57 -7.42 3.81
C ILE A 169 -16.34 -8.76 3.10
N ALA A 170 -16.69 -9.88 3.74
CA ALA A 170 -16.55 -11.22 3.17
C ALA A 170 -17.26 -11.35 1.82
N HIS A 171 -18.52 -10.93 1.73
CA HIS A 171 -19.29 -10.99 0.48
C HIS A 171 -18.68 -10.12 -0.61
N THR A 172 -18.18 -8.94 -0.25
CA THR A 172 -17.52 -8.04 -1.21
C THR A 172 -16.23 -8.64 -1.74
N PHE A 173 -15.40 -9.22 -0.87
CA PHE A 173 -14.16 -9.90 -1.29
C PHE A 173 -14.47 -11.14 -2.16
N LEU A 174 -15.49 -11.92 -1.82
CA LEU A 174 -15.94 -13.01 -2.69
C LEU A 174 -16.43 -12.50 -4.04
N ALA A 175 -17.12 -11.35 -4.10
CA ALA A 175 -17.59 -10.78 -5.35
C ALA A 175 -16.43 -10.40 -6.28
N TYR A 176 -15.27 -10.01 -5.75
CA TYR A 176 -14.05 -9.83 -6.55
C TYR A 176 -13.46 -11.13 -7.09
N ILE A 177 -13.70 -12.28 -6.43
CA ILE A 177 -13.12 -13.57 -6.81
C ILE A 177 -14.05 -14.33 -7.76
N ILE A 178 -15.31 -14.54 -7.38
CA ILE A 178 -16.28 -15.36 -8.14
C ILE A 178 -17.34 -14.53 -8.87
N GLY A 179 -17.34 -13.21 -8.71
CA GLY A 179 -18.32 -12.30 -9.32
C GLY A 179 -19.55 -12.04 -8.46
N THR A 180 -20.20 -10.89 -8.68
CA THR A 180 -21.39 -10.45 -7.93
C THR A 180 -22.59 -11.38 -8.13
N ASP A 181 -22.81 -11.87 -9.35
CA ASP A 181 -23.93 -12.76 -9.66
C ASP A 181 -23.82 -14.10 -8.93
N ALA A 182 -22.62 -14.69 -8.91
CA ALA A 182 -22.37 -15.97 -8.24
C ALA A 182 -22.53 -15.87 -6.72
N VAL A 183 -22.04 -14.78 -6.11
CA VAL A 183 -22.25 -14.52 -4.68
C VAL A 183 -23.74 -14.38 -4.38
N LEU A 184 -24.46 -13.60 -5.17
CA LEU A 184 -25.88 -13.36 -4.96
C LEU A 184 -26.73 -14.62 -5.16
N ALA A 185 -26.39 -15.45 -6.15
CA ALA A 185 -27.00 -16.77 -6.34
C ALA A 185 -26.76 -17.66 -5.11
N THR A 186 -25.52 -17.69 -4.60
CA THR A 186 -25.14 -18.47 -3.42
C THR A 186 -25.90 -18.07 -2.16
N VAL A 187 -26.14 -16.77 -1.96
CA VAL A 187 -26.90 -16.26 -0.81
C VAL A 187 -28.41 -16.54 -0.93
N ARG A 188 -28.95 -16.62 -2.15
CA ARG A 188 -30.39 -16.82 -2.40
C ARG A 188 -30.82 -18.28 -2.40
N GLN A 189 -29.93 -19.21 -2.73
CA GLN A 189 -30.21 -20.64 -2.76
C GLN A 189 -30.06 -21.30 -1.38
N SER A 190 -30.62 -22.51 -1.23
CA SER A 190 -30.45 -23.27 0.01
C SER A 190 -28.98 -23.62 0.23
N PRO A 191 -28.47 -23.61 1.47
CA PRO A 191 -27.10 -24.06 1.77
C PRO A 191 -26.80 -25.49 1.27
N LEU A 192 -27.83 -26.32 1.09
CA LEU A 192 -27.71 -27.69 0.59
C LEU A 192 -27.48 -27.76 -0.93
N ASP A 193 -27.90 -26.74 -1.69
CA ASP A 193 -27.80 -26.71 -3.16
C ASP A 193 -26.43 -26.19 -3.63
N ALA A 194 -25.75 -25.42 -2.78
CA ALA A 194 -24.38 -24.96 -3.03
C ALA A 194 -23.51 -25.02 -1.75
N PRO A 195 -23.23 -26.24 -1.26
CA PRO A 195 -22.53 -26.43 0.00
C PRO A 195 -21.12 -25.82 -0.03
N LEU A 196 -20.44 -25.85 -1.18
CA LEU A 196 -19.11 -25.27 -1.33
C LEU A 196 -19.14 -23.74 -1.24
N GLY A 197 -20.08 -23.08 -1.95
CA GLY A 197 -20.23 -21.63 -1.93
C GLY A 197 -20.64 -21.11 -0.55
N PHE A 198 -21.57 -21.81 0.11
CA PHE A 198 -21.98 -21.50 1.47
C PHE A 198 -20.82 -21.65 2.47
N LEU A 199 -20.08 -22.77 2.40
CA LEU A 199 -18.91 -23.00 3.25
C LEU A 199 -17.86 -21.90 3.05
N ALA A 200 -17.59 -21.51 1.80
CA ALA A 200 -16.66 -20.42 1.49
C ALA A 200 -17.09 -19.11 2.13
N ILE A 201 -18.37 -18.72 2.03
CA ILE A 201 -18.90 -17.52 2.69
C ILE A 201 -18.68 -17.61 4.21
N VAL A 202 -19.11 -18.69 4.87
CA VAL A 202 -18.99 -18.84 6.32
C VAL A 202 -17.53 -18.75 6.79
N VAL A 203 -16.61 -19.42 6.09
CA VAL A 203 -15.18 -19.38 6.38
C VAL A 203 -14.63 -17.96 6.23
N PHE A 204 -14.94 -17.27 5.14
CA PHE A 204 -14.47 -15.89 4.93
C PHE A 204 -15.02 -14.93 5.99
N ILE A 205 -16.29 -15.06 6.38
CA ILE A 205 -16.88 -14.28 7.48
C ILE A 205 -16.12 -14.54 8.78
N GLY A 206 -15.89 -15.81 9.11
CA GLY A 206 -15.17 -16.21 10.31
C GLY A 206 -13.74 -15.67 10.34
N VAL A 207 -13.02 -15.74 9.22
CA VAL A 207 -11.66 -15.20 9.09
C VAL A 207 -11.65 -13.68 9.29
N PHE A 208 -12.48 -12.93 8.58
CA PHE A 208 -12.53 -11.47 8.73
C PHE A 208 -12.95 -11.05 10.14
N TYR A 209 -13.95 -11.71 10.72
CA TYR A 209 -14.37 -11.48 12.11
C TYR A 209 -13.21 -11.74 13.07
N PHE A 210 -12.52 -12.87 12.97
CA PHE A 210 -11.39 -13.20 13.84
C PHE A 210 -10.24 -12.19 13.70
N VAL A 211 -9.93 -11.79 12.47
CA VAL A 211 -8.87 -10.80 12.20
C VAL A 211 -9.17 -9.45 12.85
N PHE A 212 -10.37 -8.90 12.67
CA PHE A 212 -10.72 -7.58 13.18
C PHE A 212 -11.16 -7.55 14.65
N ALA A 213 -11.71 -8.65 15.16
CA ALA A 213 -12.07 -8.76 16.57
C ALA A 213 -10.85 -9.06 17.47
N ASN A 214 -9.94 -9.93 17.02
CA ASN A 214 -8.86 -10.45 17.86
C ASN A 214 -7.46 -10.12 17.34
N MET A 215 -7.14 -10.31 16.06
CA MET A 215 -5.76 -10.22 15.53
C MET A 215 -5.31 -8.83 15.06
N ARG A 216 -6.16 -7.81 15.22
CA ARG A 216 -6.00 -6.37 14.91
C ARG A 216 -4.57 -5.89 14.61
N GLU A 217 -3.82 -5.50 15.64
CA GLU A 217 -2.46 -4.96 15.53
C GLU A 217 -1.40 -6.04 15.28
N GLN A 218 -1.70 -7.28 15.68
CA GLN A 218 -0.84 -8.44 15.44
C GLN A 218 -0.68 -8.72 13.94
N VAL A 219 -1.71 -8.41 13.14
CA VAL A 219 -1.61 -8.52 11.68
C VAL A 219 -0.51 -7.62 11.15
N CYS A 220 -0.44 -6.36 11.60
CA CYS A 220 0.55 -5.40 11.10
C CYS A 220 1.97 -5.67 11.63
N ILE A 221 2.10 -6.15 12.88
CA ILE A 221 3.39 -6.33 13.55
C ILE A 221 4.01 -7.71 13.27
N ALA A 222 3.19 -8.76 13.23
CA ALA A 222 3.67 -10.15 13.16
C ALA A 222 3.34 -10.87 11.84
N ILE A 223 2.14 -10.67 11.28
CA ILE A 223 1.67 -11.45 10.12
C ILE A 223 2.05 -10.81 8.79
N CYS A 224 2.00 -9.48 8.71
CA CYS A 224 2.16 -8.74 7.46
C CYS A 224 3.61 -8.83 6.96
N PRO A 225 3.89 -9.57 5.87
CA PRO A 225 5.25 -9.68 5.35
C PRO A 225 5.73 -8.34 4.77
N TYR A 226 4.79 -7.55 4.23
CA TYR A 226 5.07 -6.23 3.68
C TYR A 226 5.60 -5.27 4.75
N GLY A 227 4.98 -5.21 5.93
CA GLY A 227 5.43 -4.34 7.01
C GLY A 227 6.89 -4.58 7.41
N ARG A 228 7.28 -5.86 7.52
CA ARG A 228 8.69 -6.24 7.78
C ARG A 228 9.62 -5.87 6.63
N LEU A 229 9.26 -6.24 5.39
CA LEU A 229 10.07 -5.91 4.21
C LEU A 229 10.30 -4.40 4.09
N GLN A 230 9.23 -3.60 4.28
CA GLN A 230 9.33 -2.15 4.25
C GLN A 230 10.31 -1.63 5.30
N GLY A 231 10.37 -2.25 6.49
CA GLY A 231 11.31 -1.86 7.54
C GLY A 231 12.79 -1.97 7.13
N VAL A 232 13.13 -2.95 6.30
CA VAL A 232 14.50 -3.16 5.79
C VAL A 232 14.84 -2.19 4.64
N LEU A 233 13.83 -1.68 3.94
CA LEU A 233 13.98 -0.73 2.84
C LEU A 233 14.04 0.74 3.30
N LEU A 234 13.80 1.01 4.59
CA LEU A 234 13.91 2.36 5.15
C LEU A 234 15.38 2.72 5.39
N ASP A 235 15.72 3.97 5.11
CA ASP A 235 16.98 4.59 5.50
C ASP A 235 16.76 5.96 6.15
N ASP A 236 17.85 6.59 6.59
CA ASP A 236 17.83 7.87 7.31
C ASP A 236 17.27 9.03 6.46
N ASP A 237 17.19 8.88 5.14
CA ASP A 237 16.62 9.84 4.20
C ASP A 237 15.16 9.53 3.82
N SER A 238 14.63 8.35 4.19
CA SER A 238 13.23 7.99 3.95
C SER A 238 12.29 8.92 4.73
N ILE A 239 11.24 9.41 4.06
CA ILE A 239 10.25 10.29 4.68
C ILE A 239 9.34 9.47 5.59
N ASN A 240 9.42 9.71 6.91
CA ASN A 240 8.65 8.99 7.92
C ASN A 240 8.01 9.95 8.92
N VAL A 241 7.07 9.44 9.72
CA VAL A 241 6.57 10.20 10.88
C VAL A 241 7.64 10.14 11.96
N ILE A 242 8.25 11.27 12.28
CA ILE A 242 9.39 11.34 13.21
C ILE A 242 9.19 12.43 14.26
N TYR A 243 9.76 12.19 15.45
CA TYR A 243 9.88 13.16 16.53
C TYR A 243 11.16 13.99 16.37
N ASP A 244 11.02 15.31 16.43
CA ASP A 244 12.15 16.24 16.36
C ASP A 244 12.88 16.26 17.72
N TYR A 245 13.93 15.46 17.82
CA TYR A 245 14.72 15.31 19.05
C TYR A 245 15.56 16.54 19.36
N GLU A 246 16.09 17.21 18.33
CA GLU A 246 16.85 18.47 18.45
C GLU A 246 16.00 19.59 19.07
N ARG A 247 14.72 19.64 18.71
CA ARG A 247 13.78 20.63 19.27
C ARG A 247 13.13 20.17 20.58
N GLY A 248 12.88 18.86 20.71
CA GLY A 248 12.08 18.30 21.78
C GLY A 248 12.82 18.03 23.07
N GLU A 249 14.11 17.71 23.00
CA GLU A 249 14.92 17.31 24.15
C GLU A 249 15.83 18.45 24.67
N PRO A 250 16.14 18.51 25.98
CA PRO A 250 15.65 17.63 27.05
C PRO A 250 14.19 17.93 27.41
N ARG A 251 13.34 16.89 27.35
CA ARG A 251 11.90 17.01 27.63
C ARG A 251 11.62 17.22 29.11
N GLY A 252 10.53 17.93 29.42
CA GLY A 252 10.12 18.06 30.81
C GLY A 252 8.82 18.84 31.01
N LYS A 253 8.16 18.58 32.14
CA LYS A 253 6.90 19.26 32.48
C LYS A 253 7.10 20.77 32.59
N ILE A 254 6.27 21.53 31.88
CA ILE A 254 6.20 22.99 32.00
C ILE A 254 5.33 23.30 33.23
N ARG A 255 5.85 24.10 34.17
CA ARG A 255 5.07 24.67 35.27
C ARG A 255 4.43 25.98 34.78
N LYS A 256 3.11 26.14 34.95
CA LYS A 256 2.41 27.41 34.66
C LYS A 256 3.09 28.54 35.44
N GLY A 257 3.56 29.57 34.73
CA GLY A 257 4.28 30.72 35.30
C GLY A 257 5.72 30.91 34.79
N GLN A 258 6.28 29.97 34.03
CA GLN A 258 7.57 30.16 33.36
C GLN A 258 7.40 30.87 32.01
N PRO A 259 8.30 31.80 31.63
CA PRO A 259 8.13 32.65 30.46
C PRO A 259 8.01 31.83 29.17
N LYS A 260 7.06 32.25 28.33
CA LYS A 260 6.81 31.73 26.98
C LYS A 260 8.05 32.00 26.14
N LYS A 261 8.68 30.97 25.56
CA LYS A 261 9.64 31.17 24.47
C LYS A 261 8.85 31.24 23.16
N SER A 262 8.72 32.44 22.63
CA SER A 262 8.41 32.68 21.22
C SER A 262 9.67 32.50 20.37
N SER A 263 9.44 32.15 19.11
CA SER A 263 10.39 32.06 18.00
C SER A 263 11.30 33.28 17.88
N CYS A 264 12.59 33.08 17.56
CA CYS A 264 13.53 34.02 16.93
C CYS A 264 13.21 35.53 17.05
N THR A 265 13.04 36.04 18.27
CA THR A 265 12.78 37.47 18.50
C THR A 265 13.93 38.19 19.21
N ASP A 266 14.98 37.48 19.61
CA ASP A 266 16.08 38.07 20.40
C ASP A 266 17.40 38.21 19.62
N CYS A 267 17.39 37.96 18.30
CA CYS A 267 18.55 38.16 17.43
C CYS A 267 18.24 39.27 16.42
N ALA A 268 18.98 40.39 16.50
CA ALA A 268 18.77 41.55 15.63
C ALA A 268 18.92 41.23 14.13
N ASP A 269 19.74 40.23 13.77
CA ASP A 269 20.17 40.01 12.38
C ASP A 269 19.58 38.76 11.70
N CYS A 270 18.49 38.20 12.25
CA CYS A 270 17.87 37.01 11.67
C CYS A 270 17.21 37.25 10.28
N ARG A 271 17.31 38.47 9.74
CA ARG A 271 16.72 38.87 8.45
C ARG A 271 17.65 38.62 7.25
N GLU A 272 18.94 38.34 7.45
CA GLU A 272 19.92 38.27 6.34
C GLU A 272 20.52 36.89 6.03
N GLY A 273 20.12 35.84 6.74
CA GLY A 273 20.37 34.44 6.31
C GLY A 273 21.85 34.07 6.11
N ARG A 274 22.76 34.74 6.80
CA ARG A 274 24.18 34.40 6.83
C ARG A 274 24.58 34.24 8.29
N GLU A 275 25.04 33.03 8.62
CA GLU A 275 25.57 32.57 9.92
C GLU A 275 24.56 31.95 10.92
N SER A 276 24.94 30.78 11.41
CA SER A 276 24.24 30.00 12.44
C SER A 276 24.49 30.59 13.82
N CYS A 277 23.43 30.63 14.63
CA CYS A 277 23.42 31.18 16.00
C CYS A 277 24.42 30.51 16.98
N SER A 278 25.09 29.42 16.57
CA SER A 278 26.17 28.75 17.31
C SER A 278 27.44 29.59 17.39
N ASP A 279 27.77 30.33 16.34
CA ASP A 279 29.12 30.87 16.16
C ASP A 279 29.32 32.16 16.98
N GLN A 280 28.24 32.90 17.22
CA GLN A 280 28.26 34.10 18.07
C GLN A 280 28.36 33.78 19.56
N ILE A 281 27.96 32.58 20.00
CA ILE A 281 28.09 32.15 21.39
C ILE A 281 29.55 31.81 21.68
N LEU A 282 30.22 31.11 20.77
CA LEU A 282 31.66 30.84 20.85
C LEU A 282 32.47 32.12 20.90
N HIS A 283 32.23 33.07 19.99
CA HIS A 283 32.96 34.36 20.00
C HIS A 283 32.72 35.20 21.26
N ARG A 284 31.50 35.17 21.84
CA ARG A 284 31.24 35.87 23.11
C ARG A 284 31.90 35.20 24.30
N MET A 285 31.98 33.87 24.30
CA MET A 285 32.72 33.12 25.32
C MET A 285 34.23 33.35 25.20
N GLU A 286 34.76 33.34 23.99
CA GLU A 286 36.19 33.56 23.73
C GLU A 286 36.61 35.01 24.07
N ALA A 287 35.80 36.01 23.70
CA ALA A 287 36.00 37.40 24.10
C ALA A 287 35.75 37.68 25.59
N ALA A 288 34.99 36.83 26.30
CA ALA A 288 34.87 36.90 27.76
C ALA A 288 36.09 36.29 28.44
N LEU A 289 36.56 35.14 27.97
CA LEU A 289 37.75 34.44 28.49
C LEU A 289 39.04 35.26 28.28
N GLU A 290 39.17 35.98 27.16
CA GLU A 290 40.31 36.90 26.95
C GLU A 290 40.26 38.13 27.87
N ARG A 291 39.06 38.65 28.18
CA ARG A 291 38.88 39.78 29.11
C ARG A 291 39.24 39.41 30.55
N ASP A 292 38.97 38.16 30.95
CA ASP A 292 39.31 37.62 32.27
C ASP A 292 40.75 37.06 32.33
N GLY A 293 41.57 37.29 31.30
CA GLY A 293 43.00 36.96 31.29
C GLY A 293 43.34 35.49 31.03
N HIS A 294 42.36 34.66 30.68
CA HIS A 294 42.56 33.26 30.38
C HIS A 294 42.96 33.07 28.90
N ARG A 295 44.27 33.03 28.63
CA ARG A 295 44.81 32.55 27.33
C ARG A 295 44.82 31.03 27.31
N SER A 296 44.45 30.43 26.17
CA SER A 296 44.54 28.98 26.00
C SER A 296 45.99 28.52 26.16
N ALA A 297 46.23 27.68 27.18
CA ALA A 297 47.53 27.08 27.41
C ALA A 297 47.66 25.80 26.58
N SER A 298 48.78 25.66 25.88
CA SER A 298 49.15 24.44 25.14
C SER A 298 49.24 23.23 26.08
N THR A 299 48.69 22.11 25.62
CA THR A 299 48.62 20.81 26.31
C THR A 299 49.98 20.24 26.71
N THR A 300 50.13 19.88 27.99
CA THR A 300 51.17 18.96 28.49
C THR A 300 50.54 18.01 29.55
N PRO A 301 50.93 16.72 29.65
CA PRO A 301 50.32 15.78 30.58
C PRO A 301 50.79 16.01 32.02
N ALA A 302 49.88 15.85 32.97
CA ALA A 302 50.08 16.11 34.39
C ALA A 302 51.07 15.15 35.09
N PRO A 303 51.85 15.62 36.09
CA PRO A 303 52.43 14.74 37.10
C PRO A 303 51.60 14.71 38.38
N ALA A 304 51.62 13.54 39.02
CA ALA A 304 50.92 13.19 40.24
C ALA A 304 51.55 13.85 41.48
N ALA A 305 50.83 14.82 42.08
CA ALA A 305 50.88 15.15 43.51
C ALA A 305 49.93 16.33 43.77
N ALA A 306 48.66 16.07 44.07
CA ALA A 306 47.73 17.12 44.48
C ALA A 306 47.72 17.24 46.01
N PRO A 307 47.98 18.43 46.59
CA PRO A 307 47.70 18.68 48.00
C PRO A 307 46.19 18.87 48.20
N THR A 308 45.65 18.28 49.26
CA THR A 308 44.26 18.47 49.68
C THR A 308 44.06 19.91 50.16
N GLN A 309 43.34 20.72 49.39
CA GLN A 309 42.84 22.01 49.85
C GLN A 309 41.50 21.82 50.58
N ASN A 310 41.45 22.32 51.82
CA ASN A 310 40.23 22.39 52.62
C ASN A 310 39.34 23.52 52.08
N TYR A 311 38.21 23.17 51.49
CA TYR A 311 37.17 24.13 51.11
C TYR A 311 36.28 24.42 52.32
N THR A 312 36.03 25.69 52.60
CA THR A 312 35.11 26.11 53.65
C THR A 312 33.68 26.13 53.12
N ALA A 313 32.68 26.07 54.00
CA ALA A 313 31.26 26.07 53.61
C ALA A 313 30.81 27.35 52.86
N ALA A 314 31.65 28.39 52.82
CA ALA A 314 31.44 29.59 52.00
C ALA A 314 31.84 29.40 50.53
N ASP A 315 32.72 28.44 50.21
CA ASP A 315 33.20 28.16 48.84
C ASP A 315 32.19 27.31 48.03
N VAL A 316 31.12 26.84 48.66
CA VAL A 316 30.09 25.97 48.04
C VAL A 316 28.87 26.74 47.56
N LEU A 317 28.84 28.08 47.68
CA LEU A 317 27.65 28.86 47.36
C LEU A 317 27.88 29.84 46.20
N GLN A 318 27.79 29.34 44.96
CA GLN A 318 27.13 29.96 43.80
C GLN A 318 27.37 29.12 42.53
N LEU A 319 26.72 27.96 42.47
CA LEU A 319 26.24 27.45 41.18
C LEU A 319 24.90 28.14 40.94
N ASP A 320 24.94 29.31 40.32
CA ASP A 320 23.75 29.85 39.66
C ASP A 320 23.32 28.79 38.64
N THR A 321 22.26 28.08 39.00
CA THR A 321 21.64 27.07 38.14
C THR A 321 20.99 27.80 36.99
N GLU A 322 21.77 28.09 35.95
CA GLU A 322 21.26 28.37 34.62
C GLU A 322 20.19 27.30 34.32
N PRO A 323 18.91 27.68 34.21
CA PRO A 323 17.85 26.70 34.06
C PRO A 323 18.10 25.95 32.77
N VAL A 324 18.46 24.66 32.88
CA VAL A 324 18.65 23.77 31.72
C VAL A 324 17.53 24.03 30.74
N ARG A 325 17.90 24.56 29.57
CA ARG A 325 16.96 24.96 28.52
C ARG A 325 16.18 23.72 28.11
N LYS A 326 14.96 23.57 28.65
CA LYS A 326 14.07 22.46 28.29
C LYS A 326 13.64 22.61 26.84
N GLY A 327 13.59 21.48 26.14
CA GLY A 327 13.03 21.40 24.80
C GLY A 327 11.52 21.61 24.80
N ASP A 328 10.94 21.62 23.61
CA ASP A 328 9.50 21.89 23.43
C ASP A 328 8.61 20.71 23.86
N CYS A 329 9.17 19.52 24.08
CA CYS A 329 8.41 18.36 24.53
C CYS A 329 8.13 18.42 26.04
N ILE A 330 6.84 18.36 26.40
CA ILE A 330 6.41 18.44 27.80
C ILE A 330 6.22 17.09 28.50
N ASP A 331 6.63 15.99 27.85
CA ASP A 331 6.52 14.62 28.37
C ASP A 331 5.06 14.22 28.76
N CYS A 332 4.07 14.61 27.94
CA CYS A 332 2.65 14.31 28.21
C CYS A 332 2.23 12.86 27.93
N GLY A 333 2.99 12.13 27.10
CA GLY A 333 2.69 10.75 26.69
C GLY A 333 1.47 10.59 25.77
N LEU A 334 0.85 11.67 25.29
CA LEU A 334 -0.33 11.58 24.43
C LEU A 334 -0.04 10.91 23.08
N CYS A 335 1.17 11.08 22.53
CA CYS A 335 1.61 10.41 21.31
C CYS A 335 1.54 8.88 21.41
N VAL A 336 1.88 8.32 22.59
CA VAL A 336 1.78 6.88 22.89
C VAL A 336 0.33 6.46 23.03
N GLN A 337 -0.49 7.26 23.71
CA GLN A 337 -1.89 6.93 23.97
C GLN A 337 -2.75 6.87 22.71
N VAL A 338 -2.46 7.67 21.69
CA VAL A 338 -3.19 7.65 20.40
C VAL A 338 -2.60 6.65 19.41
N CYS A 339 -1.44 6.06 19.72
CA CYS A 339 -0.77 5.15 18.82
C CYS A 339 -1.51 3.80 18.73
N PRO A 340 -1.88 3.35 17.52
CA PRO A 340 -2.58 2.07 17.35
C PRO A 340 -1.71 0.85 17.65
N THR A 341 -0.39 0.99 17.55
CA THR A 341 0.61 -0.04 17.84
C THR A 341 1.26 0.16 19.21
N GLY A 342 0.84 1.16 19.98
CA GLY A 342 1.32 1.39 21.36
C GLY A 342 2.78 1.83 21.49
N ILE A 343 3.45 2.22 20.39
CA ILE A 343 4.84 2.65 20.41
C ILE A 343 5.05 4.06 20.97
N ASP A 344 6.27 4.33 21.44
CA ASP A 344 6.72 5.65 21.85
C ASP A 344 7.67 6.25 20.82
N ILE A 345 7.10 7.07 19.94
CA ILE A 345 7.78 7.74 18.83
C ILE A 345 8.96 8.64 19.26
N ARG A 346 9.07 8.97 20.55
CA ARG A 346 10.18 9.75 21.10
C ARG A 346 11.47 8.93 21.24
N ASN A 347 11.38 7.61 21.12
CA ASN A 347 12.52 6.70 21.14
C ASN A 347 13.15 6.51 19.75
N GLY A 348 12.71 7.28 18.75
CA GLY A 348 13.22 7.19 17.38
C GLY A 348 12.35 6.34 16.45
N ILE A 349 12.91 5.92 15.32
CA ILE A 349 12.20 5.14 14.31
C ILE A 349 12.08 3.69 14.78
N GLN A 350 10.84 3.19 14.80
CA GLN A 350 10.50 1.84 15.26
C GLN A 350 9.79 1.06 14.15
N LEU A 351 10.09 -0.25 14.06
CA LEU A 351 9.59 -1.14 13.00
C LEU A 351 8.09 -1.45 13.11
N GLU A 352 7.41 -1.01 14.16
CA GLU A 352 5.97 -1.14 14.34
C GLU A 352 5.23 0.16 13.96
N CYS A 353 5.95 1.25 13.68
CA CYS A 353 5.32 2.49 13.21
C CYS A 353 4.70 2.26 11.83
N ILE A 354 3.41 2.56 11.70
CA ILE A 354 2.65 2.48 10.45
C ILE A 354 2.47 3.85 9.77
N ASN A 355 3.15 4.91 10.24
CA ASN A 355 3.05 6.27 9.69
C ASN A 355 1.61 6.82 9.55
N CYS A 356 0.73 6.46 10.49
CA CYS A 356 -0.69 6.81 10.43
C CYS A 356 -1.03 8.25 10.89
N THR A 357 -0.02 9.01 11.36
CA THR A 357 -0.08 10.44 11.79
C THR A 357 -0.93 10.78 13.02
N ALA A 358 -1.54 9.81 13.70
CA ALA A 358 -2.34 10.07 14.90
C ALA A 358 -1.55 10.82 16.00
N CYS A 359 -0.26 10.50 16.15
CA CYS A 359 0.64 11.17 17.08
C CYS A 359 0.95 12.63 16.72
N ILE A 360 0.95 12.99 15.42
CA ILE A 360 1.15 14.38 14.96
C ILE A 360 0.00 15.24 15.46
N ASP A 361 -1.23 14.83 15.14
CA ASP A 361 -2.45 15.55 15.53
C ASP A 361 -2.55 15.70 17.06
N ALA A 362 -2.28 14.63 17.81
CA ALA A 362 -2.32 14.66 19.27
C ALA A 362 -1.23 15.54 19.89
N CYS A 363 -0.05 15.57 19.29
CA CYS A 363 1.04 16.45 19.75
C CYS A 363 0.74 17.91 19.42
N ASP A 364 0.28 18.20 18.21
CA ASP A 364 -0.07 19.55 17.79
C ASP A 364 -1.19 20.15 18.67
N GLU A 365 -2.17 19.34 19.09
CA GLU A 365 -3.20 19.79 20.06
C GLU A 365 -2.57 20.24 21.39
N VAL A 366 -1.52 19.56 21.85
CA VAL A 366 -0.78 19.96 23.06
C VAL A 366 0.01 21.22 22.79
N MET A 367 0.73 21.29 21.68
CA MET A 367 1.54 22.45 21.30
C MET A 367 0.69 23.72 21.21
N ASP A 368 -0.51 23.63 20.64
CA ASP A 368 -1.47 24.74 20.60
C ASP A 368 -1.87 25.21 22.01
N LYS A 369 -2.15 24.27 22.93
CA LYS A 369 -2.56 24.59 24.31
C LYS A 369 -1.46 25.24 25.15
N ILE A 370 -0.21 24.92 24.86
CA ILE A 370 0.95 25.52 25.52
C ILE A 370 1.54 26.70 24.73
N GLU A 371 0.87 27.10 23.63
CA GLU A 371 1.27 28.18 22.73
C GLU A 371 2.71 28.04 22.20
N ARG A 372 3.06 26.83 21.75
CA ARG A 372 4.33 26.50 21.11
C ARG A 372 4.12 26.17 19.63
N PRO A 373 5.16 26.31 18.78
CA PRO A 373 5.01 26.01 17.37
C PRO A 373 4.58 24.54 17.14
N ARG A 374 3.77 24.29 16.12
CA ARG A 374 3.40 22.92 15.73
C ARG A 374 4.56 22.14 15.11
N GLY A 375 4.37 20.85 14.85
CA GLY A 375 5.32 20.03 14.11
C GLY A 375 6.53 19.58 14.94
N LEU A 376 6.31 19.33 16.23
CA LEU A 376 7.29 18.60 17.06
C LEU A 376 7.37 17.12 16.65
N ILE A 377 6.24 16.55 16.23
CA ILE A 377 6.19 15.30 15.46
C ILE A 377 5.67 15.68 14.06
N ARG A 378 6.35 15.25 13.01
CA ARG A 378 6.02 15.61 11.62
C ARG A 378 6.48 14.56 10.63
N TYR A 379 6.10 14.71 9.36
CA TYR A 379 6.76 14.01 8.27
C TYR A 379 8.11 14.67 8.00
N ASP A 380 9.18 13.91 8.16
CA ASP A 380 10.56 14.33 7.89
C ASP A 380 11.43 13.09 7.70
N SER A 381 12.67 13.30 7.27
CA SER A 381 13.69 12.24 7.34
C SER A 381 14.51 12.39 8.63
N GLU A 382 15.17 11.33 9.07
CA GLU A 382 16.07 11.38 10.23
C GLU A 382 17.21 12.35 9.98
N SER A 383 17.78 12.30 8.77
CA SER A 383 18.81 13.22 8.32
C SER A 383 18.34 14.69 8.25
N GLY A 384 17.05 14.93 7.96
CA GLY A 384 16.43 16.25 7.92
C GLY A 384 16.26 16.86 9.30
N VAL A 385 15.84 16.03 10.29
CA VAL A 385 15.79 16.43 11.70
C VAL A 385 17.19 16.70 12.23
N ALA A 386 18.15 15.80 11.99
CA ALA A 386 19.54 15.93 12.44
C ALA A 386 20.20 17.23 11.96
N ARG A 387 19.98 17.59 10.69
CA ARG A 387 20.56 18.79 10.08
C ARG A 387 19.71 20.06 10.31
N GLN A 388 18.58 19.96 10.99
CA GLN A 388 17.58 21.02 11.14
C GLN A 388 17.11 21.64 9.80
N GLN A 389 17.18 20.88 8.71
CA GLN A 389 16.81 21.33 7.36
C GLN A 389 15.54 20.62 6.93
N ARG A 390 14.44 21.37 6.80
CA ARG A 390 13.13 20.85 6.36
C ARG A 390 13.07 20.68 4.85
N ARG A 391 13.90 19.79 4.28
CA ARG A 391 13.97 19.57 2.84
C ARG A 391 13.42 18.20 2.45
N ILE A 392 12.10 18.15 2.27
CA ILE A 392 11.38 16.94 1.81
C ILE A 392 11.74 16.61 0.35
N TRP A 393 12.08 17.62 -0.46
CA TRP A 393 12.49 17.46 -1.86
C TRP A 393 14.02 17.44 -1.99
N THR A 394 14.60 16.26 -1.76
CA THR A 394 16.02 16.00 -2.06
C THR A 394 16.19 15.56 -3.52
N PRO A 395 17.39 15.70 -4.12
CA PRO A 395 17.66 15.20 -5.47
C PRO A 395 17.30 13.71 -5.63
N ARG A 396 17.48 12.91 -4.57
CA ARG A 396 17.11 11.50 -4.52
C ARG A 396 15.60 11.30 -4.60
N VAL A 397 14.82 12.03 -3.79
CA VAL A 397 13.34 11.99 -3.83
C VAL A 397 12.83 12.40 -5.21
N MET A 398 13.42 13.42 -5.82
CA MET A 398 13.05 13.86 -7.18
C MET A 398 13.39 12.79 -8.23
N ALA A 399 14.59 12.20 -8.18
CA ALA A 399 15.01 11.16 -9.12
C ALA A 399 14.10 9.93 -9.05
N TYR A 400 13.84 9.42 -7.83
CA TYR A 400 12.95 8.27 -7.66
C TYR A 400 11.50 8.60 -8.02
N SER A 401 11.00 9.79 -7.70
CA SER A 401 9.67 10.23 -8.15
C SER A 401 9.56 10.27 -9.67
N GLY A 402 10.63 10.68 -10.37
CA GLY A 402 10.72 10.62 -11.82
C GLY A 402 10.66 9.19 -12.36
N VAL A 403 11.40 8.26 -11.76
CA VAL A 403 11.35 6.83 -12.12
C VAL A 403 9.96 6.23 -11.87
N LEU A 404 9.32 6.56 -10.74
CA LEU A 404 7.97 6.11 -10.42
C LEU A 404 6.95 6.60 -11.48
N LEU A 405 7.04 7.85 -11.91
CA LEU A 405 6.21 8.40 -12.98
C LEU A 405 6.48 7.69 -14.32
N ALA A 406 7.74 7.40 -14.64
CA ALA A 406 8.10 6.65 -15.84
C ALA A 406 7.53 5.22 -15.83
N LEU A 407 7.56 4.53 -14.68
CA LEU A 407 6.95 3.20 -14.53
C LEU A 407 5.43 3.25 -14.68
N ILE A 408 4.77 4.28 -14.15
CA ILE A 408 3.32 4.48 -14.37
C ILE A 408 3.04 4.69 -15.86
N ALA A 409 3.78 5.59 -16.51
CA ALA A 409 3.61 5.87 -17.94
C ALA A 409 3.85 4.62 -18.80
N LEU A 410 4.89 3.84 -18.49
CA LEU A 410 5.17 2.57 -19.16
C LEU A 410 3.99 1.61 -19.07
N ASN A 411 3.41 1.44 -17.88
CA ASN A 411 2.26 0.57 -17.69
C ASN A 411 1.01 1.06 -18.43
N ILE A 412 0.77 2.37 -18.48
CA ILE A 412 -0.33 2.96 -19.26
C ILE A 412 -0.15 2.68 -20.76
N VAL A 413 1.06 2.87 -21.28
CA VAL A 413 1.37 2.62 -22.71
C VAL A 413 1.25 1.14 -23.05
N LEU A 414 1.80 0.25 -22.21
CA LEU A 414 1.71 -1.20 -22.41
C LEU A 414 0.26 -1.70 -22.38
N LEU A 415 -0.56 -1.16 -21.49
CA LEU A 415 -1.98 -1.53 -21.40
C LEU A 415 -2.80 -0.94 -22.55
N GLY A 416 -2.45 0.27 -23.01
CA GLY A 416 -3.13 0.95 -24.11
C GLY A 416 -2.78 0.42 -25.50
N GLY A 417 -1.59 -0.17 -25.68
CA GLY A 417 -1.15 -0.79 -26.94
C GLY A 417 -1.59 -2.24 -27.13
N ARG A 418 -2.56 -2.70 -26.34
CA ARG A 418 -3.02 -4.09 -26.33
C ARG A 418 -4.08 -4.33 -27.41
N ASP A 419 -3.95 -5.44 -28.14
CA ASP A 419 -4.92 -5.84 -29.14
C ASP A 419 -6.26 -6.29 -28.53
N GLY A 420 -7.35 -5.91 -29.19
CA GLY A 420 -8.73 -6.18 -28.76
C GLY A 420 -9.24 -7.57 -29.12
N LEU A 421 -8.56 -8.28 -30.02
CA LEU A 421 -8.95 -9.59 -30.53
C LEU A 421 -7.70 -10.45 -30.68
N ASP A 422 -7.73 -11.68 -30.15
CA ASP A 422 -6.76 -12.72 -30.50
C ASP A 422 -7.47 -13.84 -31.24
N VAL A 423 -6.96 -14.24 -32.41
CA VAL A 423 -7.42 -15.41 -33.14
C VAL A 423 -6.31 -16.44 -33.26
N LEU A 424 -6.50 -17.59 -32.62
CA LEU A 424 -5.61 -18.74 -32.76
C LEU A 424 -6.21 -19.73 -33.76
N LEU A 425 -5.53 -19.96 -34.87
CA LEU A 425 -5.91 -20.96 -35.86
C LEU A 425 -4.90 -22.11 -35.87
N LEU A 426 -5.36 -23.30 -35.49
CA LEU A 426 -4.55 -24.51 -35.46
C LEU A 426 -5.10 -25.53 -36.45
N ARG A 427 -4.21 -26.18 -37.19
CA ARG A 427 -4.60 -27.32 -38.00
C ARG A 427 -4.96 -28.51 -37.11
N THR A 428 -6.03 -29.23 -37.44
CA THR A 428 -6.43 -30.42 -36.69
C THR A 428 -5.36 -31.53 -36.82
N PRO A 429 -4.79 -32.00 -35.69
CA PRO A 429 -3.78 -33.06 -35.72
C PRO A 429 -4.33 -34.38 -36.30
N GLY A 430 -3.50 -35.10 -37.06
CA GLY A 430 -3.84 -36.43 -37.57
C GLY A 430 -4.72 -36.47 -38.83
N LEU A 431 -5.21 -35.33 -39.31
CA LEU A 431 -5.96 -35.26 -40.57
C LEU A 431 -5.05 -34.84 -41.73
N LEU A 432 -5.06 -35.65 -42.79
CA LEU A 432 -4.50 -35.29 -44.09
C LEU A 432 -5.49 -34.44 -44.90
N TYR A 433 -5.10 -34.08 -46.11
CA TYR A 433 -6.00 -33.44 -47.06
C TYR A 433 -7.13 -34.38 -47.47
N GLN A 434 -8.31 -33.83 -47.75
CA GLN A 434 -9.41 -34.57 -48.38
C GLN A 434 -9.75 -33.95 -49.72
N GLU A 435 -10.09 -34.78 -50.69
CA GLU A 435 -10.50 -34.35 -52.02
C GLU A 435 -12.02 -34.14 -52.04
N ASN A 436 -12.46 -32.95 -52.45
CA ASN A 436 -13.86 -32.65 -52.67
C ASN A 436 -14.31 -33.18 -54.04
N ALA A 437 -15.62 -33.33 -54.26
CA ALA A 437 -16.18 -33.76 -55.54
C ALA A 437 -15.81 -32.85 -56.73
N ASP A 438 -15.49 -31.58 -56.46
CA ASP A 438 -15.09 -30.57 -57.44
C ASP A 438 -13.58 -30.63 -57.78
N GLY A 439 -12.82 -31.58 -57.24
CA GLY A 439 -11.37 -31.72 -57.42
C GLY A 439 -10.50 -30.78 -56.56
N SER A 440 -11.11 -29.88 -55.79
CA SER A 440 -10.41 -29.05 -54.79
C SER A 440 -10.00 -29.89 -53.57
N TYR A 441 -8.91 -29.52 -52.90
CA TYR A 441 -8.46 -30.17 -51.67
C TYR A 441 -8.83 -29.33 -50.44
N ASN A 442 -9.25 -30.00 -49.37
CA ASN A 442 -9.61 -29.36 -48.12
C ASN A 442 -8.67 -29.77 -46.97
N ASN A 443 -8.45 -28.88 -46.01
CA ASN A 443 -7.81 -29.17 -44.74
C ASN A 443 -8.71 -28.62 -43.62
N LEU A 444 -8.83 -29.36 -42.50
CA LEU A 444 -9.59 -28.94 -41.33
C LEU A 444 -8.71 -28.18 -40.34
N TYR A 445 -9.21 -27.03 -39.89
CA TYR A 445 -8.59 -26.18 -38.89
C TYR A 445 -9.57 -25.95 -37.74
N SER A 446 -9.07 -25.98 -36.52
CA SER A 446 -9.76 -25.50 -35.32
C SER A 446 -9.34 -24.07 -35.04
N TYR A 447 -10.29 -23.19 -34.77
CA TYR A 447 -10.02 -21.83 -34.33
C TYR A 447 -10.45 -21.64 -32.88
N GLN A 448 -9.71 -20.80 -32.16
CA GLN A 448 -10.06 -20.26 -30.85
C GLN A 448 -9.96 -18.74 -30.94
N ILE A 449 -11.08 -18.07 -30.70
CA ILE A 449 -11.17 -16.61 -30.74
C ILE A 449 -11.36 -16.11 -29.32
N VAL A 450 -10.52 -15.15 -28.90
CA VAL A 450 -10.66 -14.45 -27.64
C VAL A 450 -11.04 -13.01 -27.91
N ASN A 451 -12.32 -12.68 -27.74
CA ASN A 451 -12.79 -11.31 -27.83
C ASN A 451 -12.53 -10.58 -26.51
N LYS A 452 -11.57 -9.65 -26.54
CA LYS A 452 -11.17 -8.82 -25.39
C LYS A 452 -11.91 -7.48 -25.37
N THR A 453 -12.75 -7.20 -26.36
CA THR A 453 -13.59 -6.00 -26.44
C THR A 453 -14.91 -6.19 -25.69
N GLY A 454 -15.66 -5.09 -25.53
CA GLY A 454 -16.97 -5.10 -24.87
C GLY A 454 -18.15 -5.44 -25.78
N ASP A 455 -17.93 -5.55 -27.09
CA ASP A 455 -18.97 -5.71 -28.11
C ASP A 455 -18.87 -7.07 -28.80
N GLU A 456 -19.99 -7.62 -29.25
CA GLU A 456 -19.99 -8.87 -30.03
C GLU A 456 -19.42 -8.61 -31.42
N LEU A 457 -18.39 -9.37 -31.80
CA LEU A 457 -17.68 -9.17 -33.07
C LEU A 457 -18.00 -10.32 -34.02
N PRO A 458 -18.77 -10.10 -35.10
CA PRO A 458 -18.93 -11.07 -36.17
C PRO A 458 -17.63 -11.14 -36.98
N LEU A 459 -17.09 -12.35 -37.13
CA LEU A 459 -15.80 -12.58 -37.78
C LEU A 459 -15.98 -13.34 -39.08
N ASP A 460 -15.27 -12.90 -40.10
CA ASP A 460 -15.14 -13.63 -41.35
C ASP A 460 -13.67 -13.93 -41.66
N PHE A 461 -13.44 -15.09 -42.27
CA PHE A 461 -12.12 -15.62 -42.56
C PHE A 461 -11.97 -15.74 -44.06
N SER A 462 -10.95 -15.10 -44.63
CA SER A 462 -10.69 -15.15 -46.07
C SER A 462 -9.23 -15.51 -46.35
N VAL A 463 -8.99 -16.25 -47.44
CA VAL A 463 -7.64 -16.63 -47.84
C VAL A 463 -7.03 -15.51 -48.69
N VAL A 464 -5.86 -15.02 -48.28
CA VAL A 464 -5.15 -13.94 -48.95
C VAL A 464 -4.32 -14.49 -50.11
N LYS A 465 -4.28 -13.77 -51.24
CA LYS A 465 -3.43 -14.06 -52.42
C LYS A 465 -3.66 -15.42 -53.11
N MET A 466 -4.84 -16.06 -52.97
CA MET A 466 -5.18 -17.26 -53.74
C MET A 466 -6.58 -17.16 -54.39
N PRO A 467 -6.66 -16.89 -55.70
CA PRO A 467 -7.95 -16.87 -56.40
C PRO A 467 -8.56 -18.28 -56.43
N GLY A 468 -9.82 -18.39 -56.01
CA GLY A 468 -10.57 -19.67 -55.99
C GLY A 468 -10.50 -20.43 -54.67
N ALA A 469 -9.71 -19.97 -53.69
CA ALA A 469 -9.73 -20.52 -52.33
C ALA A 469 -11.03 -20.13 -51.60
N LYS A 470 -11.60 -21.06 -50.84
CA LYS A 470 -12.84 -20.84 -50.08
C LYS A 470 -12.66 -21.27 -48.64
N VAL A 471 -13.30 -20.55 -47.72
CA VAL A 471 -13.41 -20.94 -46.31
C VAL A 471 -14.83 -21.41 -46.04
N ARG A 472 -14.99 -22.59 -45.44
CA ARG A 472 -16.29 -23.14 -45.04
C ARG A 472 -16.29 -23.43 -43.55
N PHE A 473 -17.17 -22.78 -42.79
CA PHE A 473 -17.31 -23.05 -41.36
C PHE A 473 -18.03 -24.38 -41.11
N VAL A 474 -17.61 -25.08 -40.05
CA VAL A 474 -18.34 -26.21 -39.50
C VAL A 474 -19.45 -25.65 -38.60
N GLY A 475 -20.65 -25.48 -39.17
CA GLY A 475 -21.80 -24.91 -38.48
C GLY A 475 -22.08 -23.46 -38.88
N THR A 476 -22.40 -22.61 -37.90
CA THR A 476 -22.66 -21.18 -38.12
C THR A 476 -21.37 -20.37 -38.11
N ALA A 477 -21.35 -19.24 -38.83
CA ALA A 477 -20.23 -18.30 -38.78
C ALA A 477 -19.96 -17.84 -37.34
N PRO A 478 -18.67 -17.66 -36.95
CA PRO A 478 -18.32 -17.30 -35.59
C PRO A 478 -18.72 -15.85 -35.28
N ALA A 479 -19.48 -15.67 -34.20
CA ALA A 479 -19.67 -14.40 -33.54
C ALA A 479 -18.98 -14.46 -32.18
N ALA A 480 -17.92 -13.67 -32.02
CA ALA A 480 -17.10 -13.72 -30.82
C ALA A 480 -17.75 -12.93 -29.68
N GLN A 481 -18.19 -13.64 -28.64
CA GLN A 481 -18.83 -13.02 -27.48
C GLN A 481 -17.81 -12.31 -26.57
N PRO A 482 -18.13 -11.11 -26.05
CA PRO A 482 -17.27 -10.37 -25.12
C PRO A 482 -16.78 -11.21 -23.94
N GLY A 483 -15.47 -11.26 -23.73
CA GLY A 483 -14.85 -11.89 -22.56
C GLY A 483 -15.10 -13.40 -22.45
N LYS A 484 -15.45 -14.07 -23.55
CA LYS A 484 -15.53 -15.53 -23.67
C LYS A 484 -14.63 -16.01 -24.80
N ILE A 485 -14.19 -17.26 -24.69
CA ILE A 485 -13.47 -17.96 -25.75
C ILE A 485 -14.52 -18.59 -26.66
N THR A 486 -14.49 -18.24 -27.95
CA THR A 486 -15.35 -18.83 -28.96
C THR A 486 -14.53 -19.84 -29.76
N GLU A 487 -14.93 -21.11 -29.70
CA GLU A 487 -14.23 -22.21 -30.37
C GLU A 487 -15.07 -22.74 -31.52
N GLY A 488 -14.40 -23.18 -32.57
CA GLY A 488 -15.05 -23.85 -33.68
C GLY A 488 -14.05 -24.44 -34.67
N ALA A 489 -14.56 -24.90 -35.80
CA ALA A 489 -13.75 -25.45 -36.86
C ALA A 489 -14.14 -24.86 -38.22
N LEU A 490 -13.18 -24.76 -39.11
CA LEU A 490 -13.36 -24.34 -40.50
C LEU A 490 -12.55 -25.24 -41.43
N PHE A 491 -13.09 -25.46 -42.62
CA PHE A 491 -12.37 -26.03 -43.74
C PHE A 491 -11.82 -24.89 -44.59
N VAL A 492 -10.56 -25.01 -44.97
CA VAL A 492 -9.99 -24.22 -46.06
C VAL A 492 -9.95 -25.12 -47.28
N ASP A 493 -10.61 -24.71 -48.35
CA ASP A 493 -10.58 -25.39 -49.65
C ASP A 493 -9.64 -24.63 -50.58
N LEU A 494 -8.65 -25.33 -51.13
CA LEU A 494 -7.77 -24.83 -52.18
C LEU A 494 -8.08 -25.52 -53.52
N PRO A 495 -7.97 -24.80 -54.65
CA PRO A 495 -8.11 -25.41 -55.97
C PRO A 495 -7.03 -26.48 -56.22
N ALA A 496 -7.30 -27.42 -57.14
CA ALA A 496 -6.41 -28.53 -57.47
C ALA A 496 -5.00 -28.09 -57.89
N ASP A 497 -4.89 -26.94 -58.54
CA ASP A 497 -3.63 -26.25 -58.82
C ASP A 497 -3.60 -24.92 -58.05
N PRO A 498 -2.94 -24.86 -56.88
CA PRO A 498 -2.81 -23.62 -56.10
C PRO A 498 -1.80 -22.63 -56.70
N GLY A 499 -1.19 -22.96 -57.85
CA GLY A 499 -0.24 -22.13 -58.57
C GLY A 499 1.22 -22.31 -58.12
N PRO A 500 2.18 -21.76 -58.90
CA PRO A 500 3.61 -21.99 -58.73
C PRO A 500 4.23 -21.37 -57.47
N ALA A 501 3.53 -20.44 -56.81
CA ALA A 501 3.98 -19.75 -55.60
C ALA A 501 3.61 -20.49 -54.30
N PHE A 502 2.87 -21.60 -54.37
CA PHE A 502 2.44 -22.34 -53.19
C PHE A 502 3.60 -23.12 -52.57
N ASN A 503 3.98 -22.75 -51.34
CA ASN A 503 5.06 -23.37 -50.58
C ASN A 503 4.56 -24.26 -49.42
N GLY A 504 3.27 -24.59 -49.40
CA GLY A 504 2.64 -25.30 -48.28
C GLY A 504 2.16 -24.40 -47.14
N GLN A 505 2.30 -23.08 -47.25
CA GLN A 505 1.72 -22.12 -46.30
C GLN A 505 0.55 -21.37 -46.94
N VAL A 506 -0.46 -21.07 -46.14
CA VAL A 506 -1.64 -20.29 -46.49
C VAL A 506 -1.75 -19.13 -45.51
N GLU A 507 -1.96 -17.94 -46.05
CA GLU A 507 -2.24 -16.72 -45.30
C GLU A 507 -3.76 -16.53 -45.23
N ILE A 508 -4.31 -16.43 -44.03
CA ILE A 508 -5.74 -16.23 -43.77
C ILE A 508 -5.89 -14.87 -43.10
N SER A 509 -6.63 -13.96 -43.72
CA SER A 509 -7.02 -12.70 -43.10
C SER A 509 -8.32 -12.87 -42.34
N VAL A 510 -8.33 -12.35 -41.12
CA VAL A 510 -9.51 -12.26 -40.27
C VAL A 510 -10.06 -10.85 -40.39
N THR A 511 -11.32 -10.74 -40.79
CA THR A 511 -12.01 -9.46 -40.94
C THR A 511 -13.15 -9.32 -39.95
N VAL A 512 -13.30 -8.13 -39.39
CA VAL A 512 -14.43 -7.72 -38.54
C VAL A 512 -15.12 -6.58 -39.26
N GLU A 513 -16.40 -6.75 -39.62
CA GLU A 513 -17.19 -5.74 -40.34
C GLU A 513 -16.49 -5.16 -41.59
N GLY A 514 -15.70 -5.99 -42.29
CA GLY A 514 -14.97 -5.61 -43.50
C GLY A 514 -13.62 -4.89 -43.26
N LYS A 515 -13.17 -4.74 -42.01
CA LYS A 515 -11.81 -4.29 -41.69
C LYS A 515 -10.92 -5.49 -41.35
N GLU A 516 -9.74 -5.55 -41.94
CA GLU A 516 -8.71 -6.53 -41.59
C GLU A 516 -8.21 -6.28 -40.17
N VAL A 517 -8.28 -7.30 -39.32
CA VAL A 517 -7.89 -7.22 -37.90
C VAL A 517 -6.63 -8.03 -37.64
N GLU A 518 -6.50 -9.20 -38.27
CA GLU A 518 -5.37 -10.10 -38.02
C GLU A 518 -5.02 -10.95 -39.25
N HIS A 519 -3.73 -11.25 -39.44
CA HIS A 519 -3.23 -12.14 -40.49
C HIS A 519 -2.64 -13.39 -39.84
N LEU A 520 -3.18 -14.55 -40.20
CA LEU A 520 -2.79 -15.86 -39.65
C LEU A 520 -2.08 -16.66 -40.73
N TYR A 521 -0.93 -17.23 -40.38
CA TYR A 521 -0.17 -18.12 -41.26
C TYR A 521 -0.35 -19.55 -40.80
N THR A 522 -0.76 -20.44 -41.70
CA THR A 522 -0.96 -21.85 -41.38
C THR A 522 -0.43 -22.77 -42.47
N THR A 523 -0.10 -24.00 -42.09
CA THR A 523 0.39 -25.01 -43.03
C THR A 523 -0.78 -25.73 -43.66
N PHE A 524 -0.79 -25.79 -44.98
CA PHE A 524 -1.75 -26.56 -45.76
C PHE A 524 -1.02 -27.75 -46.40
N VAL A 525 -1.50 -28.96 -46.12
CA VAL A 525 -0.98 -30.15 -46.82
C VAL A 525 -1.76 -30.32 -48.10
N HIS A 526 -1.04 -30.34 -49.21
CA HIS A 526 -1.55 -30.50 -50.56
C HIS A 526 -0.81 -31.68 -51.23
N PRO A 527 -1.47 -32.48 -52.10
CA PRO A 527 -0.82 -33.59 -52.80
C PRO A 527 0.29 -33.13 -53.75
N HIS A 528 0.12 -31.98 -54.39
CA HIS A 528 1.23 -31.27 -55.05
C HIS A 528 2.10 -30.58 -53.99
N LYS A 529 2.96 -31.35 -53.31
CA LYS A 529 4.18 -30.80 -52.71
C LYS A 529 5.22 -30.75 -53.82
N ASN A 530 5.80 -29.56 -54.06
CA ASN A 530 6.92 -29.39 -55.00
C ASN A 530 7.89 -30.58 -54.92
N LYS A 531 8.17 -31.16 -56.09
CA LYS A 531 9.41 -31.91 -56.30
C LYS A 531 10.62 -31.01 -56.10
#